data_AF-A0A4U8T5I9-F1
#
_entry.id   AF-A0A4U8T5I9-F1
#
_cell.length_a   1.000
_cell.length_b   1.000
_cell.length_c   1.000
_cell.angle_alpha   90.00
_cell.angle_beta   90.00
_cell.angle_gamma   90.00
#
_symmetry.space_group_name_H-M   'P 1'
#
loop_
_entity.id
_entity.type
_entity.pdbx_description
1 polymer ?
#
loop_
_entity_poly.entity_id
_entity_poly.type
_entity_poly.pdbx_seq_one_letter_code
_entity_poly.pdbx_strand_id
1 'polypeptide(L)'
;MQTINYIRRYDILVLSVVFVFLLFINAIFPLQSDDVKYATFTSFADSISHAKKFYMEWNGRLGELIRVSFGDYLSTFWFYPFFNAGVGTCVIYFFFFIMYERFPRNNFEDISTICFILFFLMSATISFGSVFFWQAGSMNHLWAWFLILAFLIPYRVFLARYFGRFVGLDSHNNMESKSQDCIDSKKIDSMESTNSKLDSKDSIESANAIHSKDSIESVTHPLTPSAREGELDSKDSIQSNLSPTHHPISSSVIRSIASMDNSVLKTLAFFILAFLAGFSQELSIVLIITLLAITALCFFKKIALPKWYYLGILGFICGWILLYVSPGSTKRMLLWIEMGQALSISDIANLGIVNFVKRMLKIYSANSGFGTITICAVWLICVFQANISQKSKIILSLVATLISVLFYVFKLGFIFLHLGILSLFFFAFYYKKYNIRFYKLIIISTFLLILLCLYLDSIIQLGSIFPRAKLHLAFINMALMLSLMLYLHDFKFIITLRKIFVVLCILQILHVGVACVDARLRWNKMLDSIALQKSQGKRDIVIDSKYYKTPLYKRYGDWVDPASNPNDEFNQDYAKYFGVDTFVAKNLSEDSK
;
A
#
# COMPACT_ATOMS: atom_id res chain seq x y z
N MET A 1 4.46 -29.41 2.74
CA MET A 1 4.18 -29.47 1.28
C MET A 1 2.74 -29.15 0.90
N GLN A 2 1.72 -29.32 1.77
CA GLN A 2 0.32 -28.94 1.48
C GLN A 2 0.02 -27.42 1.51
N THR A 3 0.90 -26.59 2.05
CA THR A 3 0.71 -25.13 2.16
C THR A 3 0.81 -24.40 0.81
N ILE A 4 1.46 -25.02 -0.19
CA ILE A 4 1.65 -24.45 -1.54
C ILE A 4 0.37 -24.57 -2.38
N ASN A 5 -0.49 -25.55 -2.11
CA ASN A 5 -1.74 -25.76 -2.86
C ASN A 5 -2.85 -24.74 -2.51
N TYR A 6 -2.66 -23.91 -1.47
CA TYR A 6 -3.66 -22.93 -1.04
C TYR A 6 -3.45 -21.52 -1.63
N ILE A 7 -2.29 -21.26 -2.25
CA ILE A 7 -2.20 -20.16 -3.20
C ILE A 7 -2.96 -20.66 -4.44
N ARG A 8 -4.22 -20.25 -4.58
CA ARG A 8 -5.06 -20.70 -5.70
C ARG A 8 -4.31 -20.41 -7.00
N ARG A 9 -4.34 -21.34 -7.97
CA ARG A 9 -3.74 -21.17 -9.31
C ARG A 9 -4.03 -19.79 -9.95
N TYR A 10 -5.17 -19.20 -9.60
CA TYR A 10 -5.64 -17.90 -10.07
C TYR A 10 -4.94 -16.69 -9.43
N ASP A 11 -4.45 -16.80 -8.20
CA ASP A 11 -3.74 -15.71 -7.51
C ASP A 11 -2.34 -15.52 -8.13
N ILE A 12 -1.76 -16.61 -8.63
CA ILE A 12 -0.46 -16.61 -9.33
C ILE A 12 -0.53 -15.82 -10.63
N LEU A 13 -1.63 -15.87 -11.37
CA LEU A 13 -1.73 -15.21 -12.67
C LEU A 13 -1.62 -13.67 -12.55
N VAL A 14 -2.37 -13.07 -11.62
CA VAL A 14 -2.33 -11.61 -11.41
C VAL A 14 -0.95 -11.20 -10.91
N LEU A 15 -0.32 -12.02 -10.05
CA LEU A 15 1.06 -11.81 -9.58
C LEU A 15 2.05 -11.82 -10.74
N SER A 16 1.95 -12.83 -11.60
CA SER A 16 2.83 -13.01 -12.74
C SER A 16 2.72 -11.86 -13.75
N VAL A 17 1.53 -11.32 -14.01
CA VAL A 17 1.37 -10.19 -14.94
C VAL A 17 2.08 -8.93 -14.44
N VAL A 18 1.89 -8.57 -13.17
CA VAL A 18 2.57 -7.41 -12.57
C VAL A 18 4.09 -7.62 -12.56
N PHE A 19 4.54 -8.80 -12.16
CA PHE A 19 5.95 -9.14 -12.15
C PHE A 19 6.58 -9.08 -13.54
N VAL A 20 5.95 -9.65 -14.57
CA VAL A 20 6.47 -9.64 -15.95
C VAL A 20 6.54 -8.22 -16.50
N PHE A 21 5.54 -7.37 -16.23
CA PHE A 21 5.60 -5.96 -16.61
C PHE A 21 6.78 -5.25 -15.93
N LEU A 22 6.92 -5.37 -14.61
CA LEU A 22 8.02 -4.75 -13.86
C LEU A 22 9.39 -5.30 -14.27
N LEU A 23 9.48 -6.60 -14.59
CA LEU A 23 10.70 -7.24 -15.07
C LEU A 23 11.11 -6.68 -16.44
N PHE A 24 10.15 -6.59 -17.38
CA PHE A 24 10.41 -6.05 -18.70
C PHE A 24 10.98 -4.63 -18.63
N ILE A 25 10.32 -3.73 -17.90
CA ILE A 25 10.78 -2.34 -17.79
C ILE A 25 12.10 -2.21 -17.01
N ASN A 26 12.33 -3.01 -15.97
CA ASN A 26 13.63 -3.04 -15.27
C ASN A 26 14.76 -3.54 -16.18
N ALA A 27 14.50 -4.54 -17.03
CA ALA A 27 15.52 -5.13 -17.90
C ALA A 27 15.96 -4.19 -19.03
N ILE A 28 15.06 -3.34 -19.53
CA ILE A 28 15.38 -2.38 -20.59
C ILE A 28 15.84 -1.02 -20.06
N PHE A 29 15.72 -0.77 -18.75
CA PHE A 29 16.09 0.51 -18.16
C PHE A 29 17.61 0.74 -18.29
N PRO A 30 18.05 1.88 -18.88
CA PRO A 30 19.47 2.17 -19.01
C PRO A 30 20.09 2.55 -17.66
N LEU A 31 21.40 2.34 -17.54
CA LEU A 31 22.18 2.78 -16.38
C LEU A 31 22.12 4.30 -16.25
N GLN A 32 21.97 4.80 -15.03
CA GLN A 32 21.97 6.23 -14.72
C GLN A 32 23.26 6.66 -14.03
N SER A 33 23.45 7.96 -13.82
CA SER A 33 24.72 8.54 -13.34
C SER A 33 25.29 7.91 -12.08
N ASP A 34 24.48 7.75 -11.03
CA ASP A 34 24.92 7.07 -9.81
C ASP A 34 25.28 5.60 -10.07
N ASP A 35 24.62 4.93 -11.02
CA ASP A 35 24.92 3.53 -11.36
C ASP A 35 26.27 3.42 -12.10
N VAL A 36 26.61 4.42 -12.91
CA VAL A 36 27.86 4.51 -13.68
C VAL A 36 29.08 4.75 -12.78
N LYS A 37 28.96 5.67 -11.81
CA LYS A 37 30.02 6.03 -10.86
C LYS A 37 30.64 4.82 -10.17
N TYR A 38 29.79 3.92 -9.73
CA TYR A 38 30.19 2.84 -8.84
C TYR A 38 30.40 1.49 -9.56
N ALA A 39 30.08 1.39 -10.86
CA ALA A 39 30.33 0.20 -11.70
C ALA A 39 31.83 -0.16 -11.93
N THR A 40 32.77 0.50 -11.23
CA THR A 40 34.22 0.34 -11.42
C THR A 40 34.95 -0.36 -10.28
N PHE A 41 34.25 -0.85 -9.25
CA PHE A 41 34.88 -1.55 -8.12
C PHE A 41 35.19 -3.02 -8.41
N THR A 42 36.31 -3.49 -7.87
CA THR A 42 36.94 -4.76 -8.26
C THR A 42 36.92 -5.84 -7.18
N SER A 43 36.58 -5.54 -5.91
CA SER A 43 36.54 -6.55 -4.84
C SER A 43 35.47 -6.29 -3.76
N PHE A 44 35.00 -7.36 -3.09
CA PHE A 44 34.02 -7.29 -1.99
C PHE A 44 34.56 -6.54 -0.76
N ALA A 45 35.85 -6.68 -0.46
CA ALA A 45 36.49 -5.99 0.68
C ALA A 45 36.51 -4.47 0.46
N ASP A 46 36.75 -4.04 -0.78
CA ASP A 46 36.66 -2.63 -1.15
C ASP A 46 35.22 -2.13 -1.01
N SER A 47 34.22 -2.89 -1.47
CA SER A 47 32.80 -2.52 -1.35
C SER A 47 32.35 -2.31 0.11
N ILE A 48 32.76 -3.17 1.04
CA ILE A 48 32.47 -2.99 2.48
C ILE A 48 33.17 -1.74 3.04
N SER A 49 34.42 -1.51 2.65
CA SER A 49 35.18 -0.32 3.06
C SER A 49 34.52 0.97 2.54
N HIS A 50 34.03 0.95 1.30
CA HIS A 50 33.26 2.02 0.70
C HIS A 50 31.93 2.24 1.41
N ALA A 51 31.17 1.18 1.72
CA ALA A 51 29.91 1.31 2.44
C ALA A 51 30.12 1.92 3.84
N LYS A 52 31.21 1.55 4.53
CA LYS A 52 31.60 2.17 5.80
C LYS A 52 31.91 3.66 5.61
N LYS A 53 32.72 4.02 4.60
CA LYS A 53 33.01 5.43 4.28
C LYS A 53 31.71 6.19 3.98
N PHE A 54 30.82 5.60 3.20
CA PHE A 54 29.55 6.19 2.81
C PHE A 54 28.61 6.42 4.00
N TYR A 55 28.53 5.45 4.92
CA TYR A 55 27.81 5.58 6.19
C TYR A 55 28.35 6.74 7.04
N MET A 56 29.66 6.95 7.03
CA MET A 56 30.34 7.98 7.82
C MET A 56 30.30 9.37 7.17
N GLU A 57 30.11 9.46 5.86
CA GLU A 57 30.32 10.70 5.09
C GLU A 57 29.07 11.23 4.38
N TRP A 58 28.13 10.37 3.96
CA TRP A 58 27.04 10.81 3.06
C TRP A 58 25.64 10.34 3.47
N ASN A 59 25.43 9.04 3.66
CA ASN A 59 24.07 8.52 3.87
C ASN A 59 24.08 7.21 4.67
N GLY A 60 23.26 7.17 5.71
CA GLY A 60 23.13 5.99 6.57
C GLY A 60 22.02 5.02 6.18
N ARG A 61 21.23 5.29 5.12
CA ARG A 61 20.09 4.43 4.75
C ARG A 61 20.55 3.03 4.37
N LEU A 62 19.89 2.01 4.93
CA LEU A 62 20.17 0.60 4.64
C LEU A 62 20.23 0.31 3.13
N GLY A 63 19.26 0.79 2.35
CA GLY A 63 19.20 0.56 0.91
C GLY A 63 20.46 1.05 0.17
N GLU A 64 20.94 2.23 0.55
CA GLU A 64 22.15 2.81 -0.02
C GLU A 64 23.41 2.06 0.40
N LEU A 65 23.46 1.59 1.66
CA LEU A 65 24.57 0.77 2.12
C LEU A 65 24.60 -0.58 1.39
N ILE A 66 23.44 -1.20 1.15
CA ILE A 66 23.35 -2.43 0.34
C ILE A 66 23.83 -2.15 -1.09
N ARG A 67 23.43 -1.00 -1.67
CA ARG A 67 23.87 -0.58 -2.99
C ARG A 67 25.38 -0.37 -3.07
N VAL A 68 26.00 0.31 -2.12
CA VAL A 68 27.46 0.53 -2.13
C VAL A 68 28.23 -0.75 -1.74
N SER A 69 27.66 -1.62 -0.89
CA SER A 69 28.29 -2.86 -0.44
C SER A 69 28.24 -4.00 -1.46
N PHE A 70 27.14 -4.09 -2.20
CA PHE A 70 26.86 -5.20 -3.11
C PHE A 70 26.38 -4.73 -4.48
N GLY A 71 25.81 -3.53 -4.54
CA GLY A 71 25.06 -3.03 -5.68
C GLY A 71 25.88 -2.85 -6.93
N ASP A 72 27.20 -2.69 -6.90
CA ASP A 72 27.99 -2.57 -8.15
C ASP A 72 28.31 -3.92 -8.79
N TYR A 73 28.48 -4.94 -7.94
CA TYR A 73 28.43 -6.32 -8.39
C TYR A 73 27.00 -6.57 -8.90
N LEU A 74 25.98 -6.48 -8.04
CA LEU A 74 24.57 -6.79 -8.34
C LEU A 74 23.97 -6.02 -9.53
N SER A 75 24.32 -4.74 -9.74
CA SER A 75 23.74 -3.87 -10.78
C SER A 75 24.04 -4.32 -12.19
N THR A 76 25.26 -4.82 -12.37
CA THR A 76 25.75 -5.34 -13.65
C THR A 76 25.33 -6.80 -13.85
N PHE A 77 24.82 -7.49 -12.81
CA PHE A 77 24.25 -8.81 -12.98
C PHE A 77 22.91 -8.76 -13.70
N TRP A 78 22.80 -9.63 -14.70
CA TRP A 78 21.57 -9.89 -15.45
C TRP A 78 20.37 -10.30 -14.57
N PHE A 79 20.59 -10.71 -13.31
CA PHE A 79 19.53 -11.10 -12.39
C PHE A 79 18.97 -9.95 -11.52
N TYR A 80 19.60 -8.77 -11.42
CA TYR A 80 19.07 -7.64 -10.64
C TYR A 80 17.64 -7.23 -11.05
N PRO A 81 17.32 -7.12 -12.36
CA PRO A 81 15.96 -6.86 -12.80
C PRO A 81 14.92 -7.83 -12.23
N PHE A 82 15.27 -9.10 -12.01
CA PHE A 82 14.38 -10.10 -11.42
C PHE A 82 14.10 -9.82 -9.95
N PHE A 83 15.14 -9.53 -9.16
CA PHE A 83 14.96 -9.20 -7.75
C PHE A 83 14.18 -7.90 -7.58
N ASN A 84 14.56 -6.85 -8.31
CA ASN A 84 13.90 -5.56 -8.16
C ASN A 84 12.43 -5.60 -8.61
N ALA A 85 12.12 -6.30 -9.72
CA ALA A 85 10.73 -6.55 -10.13
C ALA A 85 9.96 -7.39 -9.09
N GLY A 86 10.62 -8.37 -8.47
CA GLY A 86 10.06 -9.17 -7.39
C GLY A 86 9.70 -8.32 -6.17
N VAL A 87 10.64 -7.47 -5.72
CA VAL A 87 10.42 -6.52 -4.62
C VAL A 87 9.30 -5.54 -4.95
N GLY A 88 9.27 -4.99 -6.17
CA GLY A 88 8.21 -4.10 -6.63
C GLY A 88 6.83 -4.75 -6.62
N THR A 89 6.76 -6.01 -7.08
CA THR A 89 5.53 -6.81 -7.03
C THR A 89 5.10 -7.06 -5.58
N CYS A 90 6.04 -7.46 -4.71
CA CYS A 90 5.75 -7.66 -3.29
C CYS A 90 5.24 -6.39 -2.61
N VAL A 91 5.79 -5.21 -2.89
CA VAL A 91 5.31 -3.94 -2.33
C VAL A 91 3.85 -3.67 -2.69
N ILE A 92 3.49 -3.84 -3.96
CA ILE A 92 2.09 -3.66 -4.44
C ILE A 92 1.15 -4.63 -3.71
N TYR A 93 1.56 -5.89 -3.58
CA TYR A 93 0.75 -6.93 -2.95
C TYR A 93 0.68 -6.83 -1.44
N PHE A 94 1.76 -6.43 -0.78
CA PHE A 94 1.76 -6.15 0.66
C PHE A 94 0.90 -4.94 0.96
N PHE A 95 0.94 -3.89 0.15
CA PHE A 95 0.02 -2.76 0.30
C PHE A 95 -1.44 -3.22 0.17
N PHE A 96 -1.77 -4.01 -0.86
CA PHE A 96 -3.10 -4.62 -0.99
C PHE A 96 -3.48 -5.45 0.24
N PHE A 97 -2.56 -6.29 0.73
CA PHE A 97 -2.78 -7.12 1.91
C PHE A 97 -3.02 -6.27 3.17
N ILE A 98 -2.29 -5.18 3.37
CA ILE A 98 -2.50 -4.27 4.50
C ILE A 98 -3.90 -3.67 4.46
N MET A 99 -4.40 -3.32 3.27
CA MET A 99 -5.74 -2.76 3.08
C MET A 99 -6.85 -3.80 3.28
N TYR A 100 -6.71 -5.01 2.70
CA TYR A 100 -7.80 -5.99 2.58
C TYR A 100 -7.66 -7.24 3.45
N GLU A 101 -6.52 -7.45 4.11
CA GLU A 101 -6.18 -8.65 4.90
C GLU A 101 -6.19 -9.97 4.12
N ARG A 102 -6.07 -9.87 2.80
CA ARG A 102 -6.05 -11.01 1.89
C ARG A 102 -5.25 -10.66 0.66
N PHE A 103 -4.84 -11.68 -0.08
CA PHE A 103 -4.28 -11.47 -1.40
C PHE A 103 -5.39 -11.16 -2.44
N PRO A 104 -5.03 -10.47 -3.55
CA PRO A 104 -5.93 -10.26 -4.68
C PRO A 104 -6.38 -11.60 -5.26
N ARG A 105 -7.66 -11.69 -5.61
CA ARG A 105 -8.25 -12.84 -6.30
C ARG A 105 -8.41 -12.50 -7.78
N ASN A 106 -8.57 -13.51 -8.63
CA ASN A 106 -8.88 -13.32 -10.05
C ASN A 106 -10.36 -12.98 -10.27
N ASN A 107 -10.79 -11.82 -9.75
CA ASN A 107 -12.10 -11.24 -10.01
C ASN A 107 -11.93 -9.78 -10.47
N PHE A 108 -12.94 -9.24 -11.14
CA PHE A 108 -12.90 -7.89 -11.68
C PHE A 108 -12.64 -6.82 -10.60
N GLU A 109 -13.17 -7.04 -9.39
CA GLU A 109 -13.01 -6.10 -8.28
C GLU A 109 -11.54 -5.91 -7.90
N ASP A 110 -10.86 -7.01 -7.60
CA ASP A 110 -9.46 -7.02 -7.17
C ASP A 110 -8.52 -6.61 -8.29
N ILE A 111 -8.78 -7.08 -9.52
CA ILE A 111 -8.02 -6.66 -10.70
C ILE A 111 -8.13 -5.15 -10.89
N SER A 112 -9.34 -4.58 -10.81
CA SER A 112 -9.53 -3.13 -10.92
C SER A 112 -8.83 -2.35 -9.81
N THR A 113 -8.76 -2.90 -8.60
CA THR A 113 -8.01 -2.31 -7.48
C THR A 113 -6.50 -2.33 -7.73
N ILE A 114 -5.95 -3.43 -8.24
CA ILE A 114 -4.53 -3.52 -8.61
C ILE A 114 -4.22 -2.56 -9.78
N CYS A 115 -5.10 -2.48 -10.78
CA CYS A 115 -4.98 -1.50 -11.87
C CYS A 115 -5.00 -0.07 -11.34
N PHE A 116 -5.87 0.25 -10.37
CA PHE A 116 -5.88 1.56 -9.72
C PHE A 116 -4.54 1.85 -9.00
N ILE A 117 -4.02 0.89 -8.23
CA ILE A 117 -2.73 1.04 -7.53
C ILE A 117 -1.60 1.30 -8.53
N LEU A 118 -1.51 0.49 -9.60
CA LEU A 118 -0.49 0.65 -10.65
C LEU A 118 -0.62 1.99 -11.37
N PHE A 119 -1.83 2.35 -11.80
CA PHE A 119 -2.10 3.64 -12.42
C PHE A 119 -1.68 4.80 -11.51
N PHE A 120 -2.01 4.73 -10.22
CA PHE A 120 -1.66 5.77 -9.26
C PHE A 120 -0.15 5.92 -9.08
N LEU A 121 0.57 4.80 -8.95
CA LEU A 121 2.03 4.78 -8.83
C LEU A 121 2.71 5.37 -10.07
N MET A 122 2.14 5.19 -11.26
CA MET A 122 2.73 5.69 -12.52
C MET A 122 2.32 7.14 -12.90
N SER A 123 1.21 7.66 -12.39
CA SER A 123 0.53 8.83 -13.00
C SER A 123 1.03 10.21 -12.55
N ALA A 124 1.23 10.44 -11.24
CA ALA A 124 0.87 11.71 -10.56
C ALA A 124 1.73 12.10 -9.34
N THR A 125 2.07 11.14 -8.49
CA THR A 125 2.46 11.46 -7.11
C THR A 125 3.90 11.14 -6.78
N ILE A 126 4.51 10.20 -7.51
CA ILE A 126 5.90 9.78 -7.33
C ILE A 126 6.67 9.85 -8.66
N SER A 127 8.00 9.89 -8.57
CA SER A 127 8.87 9.61 -9.73
C SER A 127 8.98 8.10 -9.89
N PHE A 128 8.07 7.51 -10.68
CA PHE A 128 7.94 6.05 -10.77
C PHE A 128 9.24 5.39 -11.22
N GLY A 129 9.92 5.94 -12.24
CA GLY A 129 11.16 5.34 -12.72
C GLY A 129 12.31 5.45 -11.72
N SER A 130 12.40 6.57 -11.00
CA SER A 130 13.35 6.73 -9.89
C SER A 130 13.10 5.75 -8.75
N VAL A 131 11.84 5.40 -8.47
CA VAL A 131 11.49 4.52 -7.35
C VAL A 131 11.52 3.05 -7.73
N PHE A 132 11.10 2.68 -8.94
CA PHE A 132 10.92 1.28 -9.32
C PHE A 132 12.02 0.70 -10.21
N PHE A 133 12.84 1.53 -10.89
CA PHE A 133 13.83 1.03 -11.86
C PHE A 133 15.24 1.50 -11.53
N TRP A 134 15.40 2.80 -11.33
CA TRP A 134 16.70 3.39 -10.99
C TRP A 134 17.22 2.75 -9.72
N GLN A 135 18.42 2.19 -9.76
CA GLN A 135 18.89 1.33 -8.70
C GLN A 135 19.09 2.09 -7.38
N ALA A 136 19.76 3.24 -7.41
CA ALA A 136 19.94 4.04 -6.21
C ALA A 136 18.62 4.49 -5.60
N GLY A 137 17.67 4.93 -6.42
CA GLY A 137 16.35 5.32 -5.93
C GLY A 137 15.50 4.14 -5.45
N SER A 138 15.53 2.99 -6.12
CA SER A 138 14.75 1.80 -5.76
C SER A 138 15.26 1.12 -4.50
N MET A 139 16.58 0.98 -4.33
CA MET A 139 17.14 0.48 -3.07
C MET A 139 16.78 1.38 -1.89
N ASN A 140 16.82 2.71 -2.08
CA ASN A 140 16.49 3.67 -1.02
C ASN A 140 15.00 3.78 -0.69
N HIS A 141 14.12 3.56 -1.67
CA HIS A 141 12.70 3.82 -1.51
C HIS A 141 11.84 2.58 -1.66
N LEU A 142 11.98 1.83 -2.75
CA LEU A 142 11.17 0.64 -2.97
C LEU A 142 11.51 -0.48 -1.98
N TRP A 143 12.79 -0.79 -1.81
CA TRP A 143 13.25 -1.83 -0.87
C TRP A 143 13.00 -1.44 0.58
N ALA A 144 13.15 -0.15 0.91
CA ALA A 144 12.75 0.38 2.21
C ALA A 144 11.27 0.08 2.51
N TRP A 145 10.38 0.40 1.57
CA TRP A 145 8.95 0.15 1.74
C TRP A 145 8.57 -1.33 1.67
N PHE A 146 9.34 -2.16 0.97
CA PHE A 146 9.20 -3.62 1.06
C PHE A 146 9.42 -4.12 2.48
N LEU A 147 10.52 -3.73 3.13
CA LEU A 147 10.82 -4.12 4.50
C LEU A 147 9.79 -3.57 5.49
N ILE A 148 9.40 -2.30 5.35
CA ILE A 148 8.39 -1.66 6.20
C ILE A 148 7.05 -2.36 6.07
N LEU A 149 6.56 -2.62 4.86
CA LEU A 149 5.27 -3.29 4.67
C LEU A 149 5.32 -4.75 5.16
N ALA A 150 6.43 -5.46 4.93
CA ALA A 150 6.63 -6.81 5.45
C ALA A 150 6.57 -6.83 6.99
N PHE A 151 7.21 -5.87 7.64
CA PHE A 151 7.17 -5.67 9.09
C PHE A 151 5.76 -5.37 9.60
N LEU A 152 4.94 -4.61 8.87
CA LEU A 152 3.58 -4.25 9.28
C LEU A 152 2.56 -5.40 9.14
N ILE A 153 2.83 -6.43 8.33
CA ILE A 153 1.90 -7.55 8.08
C ILE A 153 1.51 -8.27 9.39
N PRO A 154 2.43 -8.72 10.26
CA PRO A 154 2.06 -9.38 11.52
C PRO A 154 1.18 -8.52 12.42
N TYR A 155 1.46 -7.21 12.53
CA TYR A 155 0.61 -6.27 13.28
C TYR A 155 -0.80 -6.20 12.68
N ARG A 156 -0.91 -6.07 11.35
CA ARG A 156 -2.22 -5.99 10.67
C ARG A 156 -3.06 -7.24 10.92
N VAL A 157 -2.46 -8.43 10.85
CA VAL A 157 -3.16 -9.71 11.11
C VAL A 157 -3.53 -9.84 12.58
N PHE A 158 -2.64 -9.46 13.50
CA PHE A 158 -2.92 -9.48 14.94
C PHE A 158 -4.10 -8.57 15.28
N LEU A 159 -4.02 -7.30 14.87
CA LEU A 159 -5.03 -6.28 15.20
C LEU A 159 -6.40 -6.64 14.62
N ALA A 160 -6.47 -7.22 13.42
CA ALA A 160 -7.76 -7.65 12.87
C ALA A 160 -8.41 -8.79 13.62
N ARG A 161 -7.66 -9.72 14.23
CA ARG A 161 -8.29 -10.76 15.05
C ARG A 161 -8.91 -10.17 16.31
N TYR A 162 -8.20 -9.26 16.96
CA TYR A 162 -8.69 -8.65 18.20
C TYR A 162 -9.85 -7.70 17.92
N PHE A 163 -9.67 -6.74 17.00
CA PHE A 163 -10.71 -5.75 16.68
C PHE A 163 -11.82 -6.28 15.77
N GLY A 164 -11.56 -7.30 14.93
CA GLY A 164 -12.58 -7.93 14.09
C GLY A 164 -13.66 -8.65 14.89
N ARG A 165 -13.30 -9.24 16.05
CA ARG A 165 -14.26 -9.81 17.01
C ARG A 165 -15.16 -8.75 17.65
N PHE A 166 -14.69 -7.51 17.81
CA PHE A 166 -15.49 -6.41 18.37
C PHE A 166 -16.49 -5.78 17.39
N VAL A 167 -16.35 -6.03 16.08
CA VAL A 167 -17.21 -5.42 15.04
C VAL A 167 -18.40 -6.30 14.63
N GLY A 168 -18.63 -7.44 15.33
CA GLY A 168 -19.85 -8.22 15.17
C GLY A 168 -19.94 -8.97 13.83
N LEU A 169 -18.83 -9.51 13.33
CA LEU A 169 -18.85 -10.46 12.21
C LEU A 169 -19.20 -11.90 12.64
N ASP A 170 -19.40 -12.15 13.95
CA ASP A 170 -19.74 -13.46 14.50
C ASP A 170 -21.25 -13.69 14.69
N SER A 171 -22.13 -12.77 14.29
CA SER A 171 -23.58 -12.97 14.45
C SER A 171 -24.15 -14.11 13.62
N HIS A 172 -23.41 -14.66 12.66
CA HIS A 172 -23.85 -15.80 11.85
C HIS A 172 -23.34 -17.18 12.31
N ASN A 173 -22.26 -17.26 13.09
CA ASN A 173 -21.71 -18.56 13.52
C ASN A 173 -22.24 -19.04 14.88
N ASN A 174 -22.86 -18.15 15.67
CA ASN A 174 -23.43 -18.49 16.98
C ASN A 174 -24.84 -19.13 16.90
N MET A 175 -25.46 -19.21 15.71
CA MET A 175 -26.69 -19.99 15.53
C MET A 175 -26.39 -21.46 15.21
N GLU A 176 -25.31 -21.77 14.48
CA GLU A 176 -24.93 -23.16 14.19
C GLU A 176 -24.30 -23.87 15.40
N SER A 177 -23.53 -23.17 16.25
CA SER A 177 -23.01 -23.78 17.49
C SER A 177 -24.12 -24.08 18.50
N LYS A 178 -25.11 -23.18 18.64
CA LYS A 178 -26.27 -23.42 19.50
C LYS A 178 -27.23 -24.48 18.94
N SER A 179 -27.33 -24.65 17.62
CA SER A 179 -28.12 -25.75 17.05
C SER A 179 -27.41 -27.09 17.20
N GLN A 180 -26.08 -27.13 17.09
CA GLN A 180 -25.30 -28.36 17.23
C GLN A 180 -25.25 -28.84 18.68
N ASP A 181 -25.06 -27.92 19.65
CA ASP A 181 -25.10 -28.25 21.08
C ASP A 181 -26.51 -28.71 21.55
N CYS A 182 -27.57 -28.27 20.86
CA CYS A 182 -28.95 -28.69 21.13
C CYS A 182 -29.35 -30.01 20.42
N ILE A 183 -28.65 -30.36 19.34
CA ILE A 183 -28.79 -31.66 18.66
C ILE A 183 -28.00 -32.74 19.39
N ASP A 184 -26.82 -32.42 19.90
CA ASP A 184 -25.98 -33.37 20.64
C ASP A 184 -26.52 -33.65 22.05
N SER A 185 -27.18 -32.68 22.72
CA SER A 185 -27.87 -32.95 24.00
C SER A 185 -29.09 -33.87 23.85
N LYS A 186 -29.90 -33.71 22.78
CA LYS A 186 -31.02 -34.62 22.50
C LYS A 186 -30.59 -36.02 22.05
N LYS A 187 -29.37 -36.17 21.52
CA LYS A 187 -28.82 -37.46 21.11
C LYS A 187 -28.22 -38.25 22.29
N ILE A 188 -27.78 -37.55 23.34
CA ILE A 188 -27.31 -38.16 24.59
C ILE A 188 -28.50 -38.64 25.44
N ASP A 189 -29.58 -37.85 25.53
CA ASP A 189 -30.79 -38.25 26.28
C ASP A 189 -31.56 -39.42 25.64
N SER A 190 -31.40 -39.65 24.32
CA SER A 190 -32.00 -40.80 23.61
C SER A 190 -31.13 -42.05 23.59
N MET A 191 -29.87 -41.99 24.04
CA MET A 191 -29.00 -43.17 24.18
C MET A 191 -28.94 -43.73 25.61
N GLU A 192 -29.29 -42.93 26.64
CA GLU A 192 -29.30 -43.39 28.04
C GLU A 192 -30.58 -44.13 28.47
N SER A 193 -31.64 -44.15 27.66
CA SER A 193 -32.90 -44.87 28.00
C SER A 193 -32.99 -46.32 27.48
N THR A 194 -31.97 -46.82 26.77
CA THR A 194 -32.02 -48.16 26.13
C THR A 194 -31.03 -49.19 26.64
N ASN A 195 -30.23 -48.89 27.67
CA ASN A 195 -29.28 -49.83 28.26
C ASN A 195 -29.44 -49.95 29.78
N SER A 196 -30.61 -50.40 30.23
CA SER A 196 -30.67 -51.19 31.46
C SER A 196 -31.82 -52.18 31.40
N LYS A 197 -31.52 -53.42 31.83
CA LYS A 197 -32.38 -54.62 31.92
C LYS A 197 -32.34 -55.57 30.73
N LEU A 198 -31.40 -56.51 30.81
CA LEU A 198 -31.69 -57.93 30.62
C LEU A 198 -30.53 -58.75 31.18
N ASP A 199 -30.73 -59.36 32.35
CA ASP A 199 -30.23 -60.71 32.56
C ASP A 199 -31.07 -61.51 33.56
N SER A 200 -31.48 -62.69 33.09
CA SER A 200 -31.87 -63.92 33.80
C SER A 200 -33.13 -63.96 34.69
N LYS A 201 -34.15 -64.68 34.18
CA LYS A 201 -34.62 -66.01 34.63
C LYS A 201 -36.15 -66.19 34.79
N ASP A 202 -36.59 -67.22 34.08
CA ASP A 202 -37.60 -68.23 34.39
C ASP A 202 -39.11 -67.92 34.40
N SER A 203 -39.78 -68.63 33.48
CA SER A 203 -40.95 -69.50 33.68
C SER A 203 -42.38 -69.00 33.38
N ILE A 204 -42.99 -69.74 32.43
CA ILE A 204 -44.34 -70.34 32.44
C ILE A 204 -45.57 -69.50 32.00
N GLU A 205 -46.27 -70.08 31.00
CA GLU A 205 -47.72 -70.01 30.64
C GLU A 205 -48.36 -68.63 30.37
N SER A 206 -49.39 -68.44 29.54
CA SER A 206 -50.17 -69.25 28.60
C SER A 206 -51.10 -68.31 27.82
N ALA A 207 -51.52 -68.76 26.63
CA ALA A 207 -52.85 -68.59 26.01
C ALA A 207 -53.41 -67.21 25.58
N ASN A 208 -53.90 -67.25 24.32
CA ASN A 208 -55.13 -66.61 23.79
C ASN A 208 -55.12 -65.08 23.58
N ALA A 209 -55.80 -64.47 22.60
CA ALA A 209 -56.55 -64.88 21.42
C ALA A 209 -57.17 -63.60 20.82
N ILE A 210 -57.11 -63.48 19.49
CA ILE A 210 -58.27 -63.17 18.62
C ILE A 210 -58.74 -61.71 18.37
N HIS A 211 -59.10 -61.53 17.08
CA HIS A 211 -59.94 -60.54 16.39
C HIS A 211 -59.37 -59.12 16.15
N SER A 212 -59.06 -58.74 14.89
CA SER A 212 -59.93 -58.41 13.73
C SER A 212 -60.71 -57.12 13.93
N LYS A 213 -60.92 -56.21 12.98
CA LYS A 213 -61.24 -56.34 11.55
C LYS A 213 -61.28 -54.91 10.97
N ASP A 214 -61.05 -54.77 9.66
CA ASP A 214 -61.84 -54.01 8.65
C ASP A 214 -62.34 -52.56 8.97
N SER A 215 -62.35 -51.53 8.11
CA SER A 215 -62.19 -51.39 6.66
C SER A 215 -62.77 -50.02 6.21
N ILE A 216 -62.31 -49.45 5.06
CA ILE A 216 -63.13 -48.86 3.95
C ILE A 216 -63.89 -47.52 4.23
N GLU A 217 -64.11 -46.49 3.38
CA GLU A 217 -64.04 -46.11 1.93
C GLU A 217 -64.03 -44.53 1.88
N SER A 218 -63.41 -43.81 0.92
CA SER A 218 -63.90 -43.34 -0.42
C SER A 218 -65.15 -42.39 -0.37
N VAL A 219 -65.35 -41.27 -1.11
CA VAL A 219 -65.21 -41.01 -2.56
C VAL A 219 -65.63 -39.54 -2.96
N THR A 220 -65.09 -39.02 -4.09
CA THR A 220 -65.57 -38.03 -5.14
C THR A 220 -65.78 -36.49 -4.99
N HIS A 221 -65.01 -35.73 -5.81
CA HIS A 221 -65.28 -34.69 -6.88
C HIS A 221 -66.65 -33.93 -7.05
N PRO A 222 -66.78 -32.93 -7.98
CA PRO A 222 -66.19 -31.57 -8.11
C PRO A 222 -67.28 -30.48 -8.42
N LEU A 223 -66.93 -29.19 -8.69
CA LEU A 223 -67.56 -28.23 -9.65
C LEU A 223 -67.19 -26.74 -9.36
N THR A 224 -66.90 -25.97 -10.42
CA THR A 224 -66.89 -24.48 -10.56
C THR A 224 -68.27 -23.98 -11.07
N PRO A 225 -68.60 -22.66 -11.30
CA PRO A 225 -67.83 -21.39 -11.28
C PRO A 225 -68.56 -20.16 -10.62
N SER A 226 -67.90 -18.99 -10.47
CA SER A 226 -68.42 -17.64 -10.85
C SER A 226 -67.49 -16.48 -10.40
N ALA A 227 -67.61 -15.35 -11.09
CA ALA A 227 -66.76 -14.15 -11.08
C ALA A 227 -66.81 -13.24 -9.85
N ARG A 228 -65.71 -12.50 -9.58
CA ARG A 228 -65.74 -11.07 -9.24
C ARG A 228 -64.36 -10.40 -9.35
N GLU A 229 -64.40 -9.14 -9.79
CA GLU A 229 -63.32 -8.18 -9.99
C GLU A 229 -62.59 -7.79 -8.69
N GLY A 230 -61.33 -7.34 -8.81
CA GLY A 230 -60.62 -6.64 -7.73
C GLY A 230 -59.10 -6.64 -7.86
N GLU A 231 -58.57 -5.69 -8.65
CA GLU A 231 -57.52 -4.72 -8.28
C GLU A 231 -56.18 -5.19 -7.64
N LEU A 232 -55.08 -4.80 -8.32
CA LEU A 232 -53.70 -4.49 -7.86
C LEU A 232 -53.03 -5.37 -6.78
N ASP A 233 -51.93 -6.05 -7.13
CA ASP A 233 -50.55 -5.55 -6.94
C ASP A 233 -49.56 -6.73 -7.12
N SER A 234 -48.82 -6.74 -8.24
CA SER A 234 -47.83 -7.78 -8.53
C SER A 234 -46.57 -7.58 -7.71
N LYS A 235 -46.45 -8.30 -6.59
CA LYS A 235 -45.16 -8.57 -5.93
C LYS A 235 -44.38 -9.60 -6.72
N ASP A 236 -43.58 -9.14 -7.68
CA ASP A 236 -42.50 -9.95 -8.23
C ASP A 236 -41.27 -9.89 -7.33
N SER A 237 -41.01 -11.08 -6.78
CA SER A 237 -39.80 -11.51 -6.12
C SER A 237 -38.56 -11.28 -6.97
N ILE A 238 -37.74 -10.29 -6.59
CA ILE A 238 -36.31 -10.28 -6.96
C ILE A 238 -35.55 -10.83 -5.76
N GLN A 239 -35.16 -12.11 -5.88
CA GLN A 239 -34.17 -12.76 -5.05
C GLN A 239 -32.91 -11.89 -4.95
N SER A 240 -32.60 -11.50 -3.73
CA SER A 240 -31.39 -10.82 -3.32
C SER A 240 -30.17 -11.75 -3.50
N ASN A 241 -29.52 -11.63 -4.66
CA ASN A 241 -28.26 -12.29 -4.92
C ASN A 241 -27.12 -11.66 -4.12
N LEU A 242 -26.54 -12.50 -3.24
CA LEU A 242 -25.13 -12.52 -2.81
C LEU A 242 -24.54 -11.25 -2.20
N SER A 243 -24.68 -11.16 -0.88
CA SER A 243 -23.70 -10.47 -0.03
C SER A 243 -22.31 -11.12 -0.21
N PRO A 244 -21.21 -10.36 -0.32
CA PRO A 244 -19.87 -10.93 -0.39
C PRO A 244 -19.52 -11.51 0.98
N THR A 245 -19.54 -12.83 1.10
CA THR A 245 -19.08 -13.54 2.28
C THR A 245 -17.58 -13.30 2.47
N HIS A 246 -17.23 -12.60 3.55
CA HIS A 246 -15.87 -12.50 4.06
C HIS A 246 -15.42 -13.87 4.56
N HIS A 247 -14.92 -14.74 3.67
CA HIS A 247 -14.25 -15.96 4.14
C HIS A 247 -12.93 -15.59 4.83
N PRO A 248 -12.65 -16.21 5.99
CA PRO A 248 -11.50 -15.86 6.82
C PRO A 248 -10.19 -16.26 6.14
N ILE A 249 -9.13 -15.58 6.59
CA ILE A 249 -7.71 -15.72 6.23
C ILE A 249 -7.33 -17.19 5.98
N SER A 250 -6.36 -17.43 5.07
CA SER A 250 -5.67 -18.71 4.99
C SER A 250 -5.18 -19.14 6.39
N SER A 251 -5.77 -20.21 6.92
CA SER A 251 -5.52 -20.73 8.25
C SER A 251 -4.04 -21.03 8.53
N SER A 252 -3.18 -21.09 7.50
CA SER A 252 -1.73 -21.28 7.63
C SER A 252 -0.98 -20.02 8.06
N VAL A 253 -1.26 -18.85 7.48
CA VAL A 253 -0.66 -17.55 7.90
C VAL A 253 -1.09 -17.26 9.33
N ILE A 254 -2.36 -17.57 9.64
CA ILE A 254 -2.91 -17.42 10.98
C ILE A 254 -2.12 -18.24 12.00
N ARG A 255 -1.94 -19.54 11.70
CA ARG A 255 -1.20 -20.49 12.55
C ARG A 255 0.27 -20.08 12.68
N SER A 256 0.88 -19.57 11.61
CA SER A 256 2.28 -19.10 11.64
C SER A 256 2.46 -17.96 12.64
N ILE A 257 1.64 -16.91 12.59
CA ILE A 257 1.74 -15.77 13.52
C ILE A 257 1.42 -16.17 14.95
N ALA A 258 0.37 -16.98 15.17
CA ALA A 258 0.06 -17.50 16.51
C ALA A 258 1.19 -18.36 17.09
N SER A 259 1.92 -19.08 16.24
CA SER A 259 3.09 -19.88 16.64
C SER A 259 4.36 -19.06 16.91
N MET A 260 4.35 -17.75 16.67
CA MET A 260 5.48 -16.87 17.01
C MET A 260 5.61 -16.69 18.52
N ASP A 261 4.49 -16.70 19.26
CA ASP A 261 4.46 -16.46 20.72
C ASP A 261 5.30 -17.47 21.51
N ASN A 262 5.47 -18.69 20.98
CA ASN A 262 6.20 -19.77 21.63
C ASN A 262 7.60 -20.02 21.05
N SER A 263 8.04 -19.27 20.04
CA SER A 263 9.31 -19.49 19.36
C SER A 263 10.24 -18.29 19.48
N VAL A 264 11.30 -18.45 20.28
CA VAL A 264 12.39 -17.48 20.43
C VAL A 264 13.00 -17.14 19.06
N LEU A 265 13.23 -18.15 18.21
CA LEU A 265 13.81 -17.97 16.89
C LEU A 265 12.92 -17.10 15.97
N LYS A 266 11.61 -17.35 15.93
CA LYS A 266 10.68 -16.54 15.13
C LYS A 266 10.59 -15.10 15.64
N THR A 267 10.62 -14.93 16.95
CA THR A 267 10.61 -13.62 17.59
C THR A 267 11.89 -12.84 17.28
N LEU A 268 13.06 -13.50 17.33
CA LEU A 268 14.35 -12.91 16.95
C LEU A 268 14.40 -12.56 15.47
N ALA A 269 13.93 -13.44 14.59
CA ALA A 269 13.84 -13.17 13.16
C ALA A 269 12.95 -11.95 12.86
N PHE A 270 11.83 -11.80 13.59
CA PHE A 270 10.97 -10.64 13.46
C PHE A 270 11.60 -9.35 13.99
N PHE A 271 12.34 -9.43 15.10
CA PHE A 271 13.14 -8.30 15.60
C PHE A 271 14.14 -7.83 14.53
N ILE A 272 14.86 -8.76 13.87
CA ILE A 272 15.81 -8.42 12.80
C ILE A 272 15.10 -7.76 11.62
N LEU A 273 13.96 -8.32 11.17
CA LEU A 273 13.16 -7.71 10.10
C LEU A 273 12.72 -6.28 10.48
N ALA A 274 12.24 -6.10 11.70
CA ALA A 274 11.82 -4.81 12.21
C ALA A 274 12.99 -3.81 12.27
N PHE A 275 14.15 -4.25 12.73
CA PHE A 275 15.38 -3.47 12.76
C PHE A 275 15.78 -2.99 11.36
N LEU A 276 15.81 -3.89 10.37
CA LEU A 276 16.12 -3.52 8.99
C LEU A 276 15.08 -2.56 8.40
N ALA A 277 13.79 -2.76 8.70
CA ALA A 277 12.73 -1.86 8.28
C ALA A 277 12.87 -0.45 8.89
N GLY A 278 13.20 -0.35 10.18
CA GLY A 278 13.46 0.93 10.85
C GLY A 278 14.71 1.64 10.31
N PHE A 279 15.75 0.87 9.96
CA PHE A 279 17.02 1.37 9.42
C PHE A 279 16.93 1.85 7.96
N SER A 280 15.77 1.74 7.34
CA SER A 280 15.61 2.01 5.90
C SER A 280 15.24 3.47 5.57
N GLN A 281 14.48 4.17 6.42
CA GLN A 281 14.00 5.53 6.10
C GLN A 281 13.79 6.42 7.33
N GLU A 282 14.20 7.69 7.26
CA GLU A 282 14.18 8.65 8.37
C GLU A 282 12.74 9.02 8.78
N LEU A 283 11.81 9.04 7.81
CA LEU A 283 10.39 9.35 8.06
C LEU A 283 9.64 8.21 8.77
N SER A 284 10.32 7.09 9.08
CA SER A 284 9.74 6.00 9.86
C SER A 284 9.36 6.40 11.29
N ILE A 285 9.81 7.57 11.77
CA ILE A 285 9.37 8.15 13.05
C ILE A 285 7.84 8.27 13.13
N VAL A 286 7.16 8.55 12.02
CA VAL A 286 5.70 8.62 11.98
C VAL A 286 5.06 7.25 12.26
N LEU A 287 5.67 6.17 11.77
CA LEU A 287 5.23 4.81 12.07
C LEU A 287 5.51 4.43 13.52
N ILE A 288 6.62 4.86 14.11
CA ILE A 288 6.90 4.68 15.53
C ILE A 288 5.80 5.33 16.36
N ILE A 289 5.49 6.60 16.13
CA ILE A 289 4.42 7.33 16.84
C ILE A 289 3.08 6.60 16.67
N THR A 290 2.76 6.17 15.45
CA THR A 290 1.51 5.45 15.14
C THR A 290 1.43 4.11 15.90
N LEU A 291 2.51 3.31 15.90
CA LEU A 291 2.56 2.03 16.59
C LEU A 291 2.47 2.21 18.11
N LEU A 292 3.13 3.22 18.68
CA LEU A 292 3.01 3.55 20.10
C LEU A 292 1.58 3.97 20.46
N ALA A 293 0.92 4.77 19.62
CA ALA A 293 -0.49 5.14 19.83
C ALA A 293 -1.43 3.92 19.78
N ILE A 294 -1.22 3.00 18.83
CA ILE A 294 -2.00 1.75 18.76
C ILE A 294 -1.72 0.86 19.98
N THR A 295 -0.47 0.80 20.43
CA THR A 295 -0.08 0.04 21.63
C THR A 295 -0.75 0.60 22.89
N ALA A 296 -0.75 1.92 23.05
CA ALA A 296 -1.47 2.60 24.12
C ALA A 296 -2.97 2.30 24.06
N LEU A 297 -3.58 2.34 22.87
CA LEU A 297 -4.98 1.94 22.69
C LEU A 297 -5.23 0.49 23.12
N CYS A 298 -4.34 -0.44 22.78
CA CYS A 298 -4.45 -1.83 23.21
C CYS A 298 -4.40 -1.96 24.74
N PHE A 299 -3.54 -1.20 25.41
CA PHE A 299 -3.50 -1.15 26.88
C PHE A 299 -4.77 -0.58 27.48
N PHE A 300 -5.30 0.53 26.94
CA PHE A 300 -6.59 1.09 27.38
C PHE A 300 -7.75 0.10 27.19
N LYS A 301 -7.67 -0.74 26.16
CA LYS A 301 -8.64 -1.81 25.88
C LYS A 301 -8.34 -3.12 26.62
N LYS A 302 -7.31 -3.16 27.48
CA LYS A 302 -6.86 -4.34 28.21
C LYS A 302 -6.60 -5.55 27.29
N ILE A 303 -6.13 -5.30 26.06
CA ILE A 303 -5.77 -6.33 25.11
C ILE A 303 -4.38 -6.86 25.48
N ALA A 304 -4.27 -8.17 25.71
CA ALA A 304 -2.99 -8.83 25.92
C ALA A 304 -2.19 -8.83 24.62
N LEU A 305 -0.97 -8.27 24.66
CA LEU A 305 -0.08 -8.20 23.51
C LEU A 305 1.02 -9.27 23.61
N PRO A 306 1.35 -9.97 22.51
CA PRO A 306 2.38 -10.99 22.51
C PRO A 306 3.79 -10.39 22.56
N LYS A 307 4.77 -11.20 22.97
CA LYS A 307 6.18 -10.77 23.11
C LYS A 307 6.78 -10.23 21.81
N TRP A 308 6.47 -10.86 20.67
CA TRP A 308 6.97 -10.40 19.37
C TRP A 308 6.45 -9.02 18.98
N TYR A 309 5.29 -8.60 19.50
CA TYR A 309 4.72 -7.28 19.23
C TYR A 309 5.62 -6.18 19.82
N TYR A 310 6.04 -6.35 21.08
CA TYR A 310 6.95 -5.42 21.74
C TYR A 310 8.35 -5.45 21.14
N LEU A 311 8.88 -6.65 20.90
CA LEU A 311 10.21 -6.81 20.32
C LEU A 311 10.28 -6.28 18.88
N GLY A 312 9.20 -6.41 18.11
CA GLY A 312 9.11 -5.78 16.79
C GLY A 312 9.19 -4.27 16.88
N ILE A 313 8.42 -3.62 17.77
CA ILE A 313 8.48 -2.16 17.96
C ILE A 313 9.89 -1.74 18.40
N LEU A 314 10.48 -2.46 19.35
CA LEU A 314 11.83 -2.20 19.83
C LEU A 314 12.87 -2.29 18.71
N GLY A 315 12.84 -3.37 17.92
CA GLY A 315 13.75 -3.55 16.78
C GLY A 315 13.61 -2.40 15.78
N PHE A 316 12.38 -2.02 15.43
CA PHE A 316 12.10 -0.91 14.53
C PHE A 316 12.64 0.43 15.05
N ILE A 317 12.46 0.72 16.35
CA ILE A 317 13.02 1.92 16.99
C ILE A 317 14.56 1.88 16.97
N CYS A 318 15.19 0.77 17.33
CA CYS A 318 16.64 0.63 17.30
C CYS A 318 17.22 0.86 15.90
N GLY A 319 16.59 0.29 14.87
CA GLY A 319 16.98 0.50 13.48
C GLY A 319 16.83 1.97 13.05
N TRP A 320 15.71 2.60 13.42
CA TRP A 320 15.48 4.01 13.11
C TRP A 320 16.49 4.92 13.83
N ILE A 321 16.82 4.66 15.09
CA ILE A 321 17.84 5.41 15.84
C ILE A 321 19.19 5.28 15.12
N LEU A 322 19.61 4.07 14.73
CA LEU A 322 20.86 3.85 14.02
C LEU A 322 20.94 4.69 12.73
N LEU A 323 19.85 4.74 11.95
CA LEU A 323 19.78 5.60 10.77
C LEU A 323 19.86 7.08 11.15
N TYR A 324 19.02 7.51 12.08
CA TYR A 324 18.82 8.92 12.39
C TYR A 324 20.08 9.57 12.97
N VAL A 325 20.83 8.84 13.79
CA VAL A 325 22.10 9.32 14.39
C VAL A 325 23.33 9.02 13.53
N SER A 326 23.15 8.44 12.33
CA SER A 326 24.28 8.10 11.47
C SER A 326 25.08 9.35 11.06
N PRO A 327 26.43 9.32 11.13
CA PRO A 327 27.25 10.50 10.82
C PRO A 327 27.04 11.02 9.40
N GLY A 328 26.85 10.14 8.42
CA GLY A 328 26.55 10.52 7.04
C GLY A 328 25.22 11.26 6.91
N SER A 329 24.16 10.81 7.59
CA SER A 329 22.87 11.52 7.56
C SER A 329 22.96 12.89 8.21
N THR A 330 23.75 13.04 9.29
CA THR A 330 24.03 14.35 9.89
C THR A 330 24.76 15.27 8.92
N LYS A 331 25.85 14.81 8.28
CA LYS A 331 26.60 15.60 7.29
C LYS A 331 25.74 16.03 6.11
N ARG A 332 24.90 15.14 5.59
CA ARG A 332 23.97 15.45 4.49
C ARG A 332 22.92 16.48 4.91
N MET A 333 22.40 16.40 6.14
CA MET A 333 21.49 17.41 6.66
C MET A 333 22.17 18.77 6.81
N LEU A 334 23.42 18.81 7.27
CA LEU A 334 24.21 20.05 7.37
C LEU A 334 24.41 20.70 5.99
N LEU A 335 24.78 19.91 4.97
CA LEU A 335 24.90 20.39 3.59
C LEU A 335 23.57 21.01 3.10
N TRP A 336 22.44 20.38 3.38
CA TRP A 336 21.13 20.92 3.00
C TRP A 336 20.78 22.22 3.74
N ILE A 337 21.23 22.38 5.00
CA ILE A 337 21.07 23.62 5.75
C ILE A 337 21.94 24.72 5.13
N GLU A 338 23.21 24.43 4.80
CA GLU A 338 24.14 25.36 4.15
C GLU A 338 23.64 25.83 2.77
N MET A 339 23.01 24.93 2.02
CA MET A 339 22.37 25.25 0.74
C MET A 339 21.03 26.00 0.88
N GLY A 340 20.56 26.29 2.10
CA GLY A 340 19.27 26.93 2.37
C GLY A 340 18.06 26.06 2.03
N GLN A 341 18.25 24.75 1.87
CA GLN A 341 17.21 23.79 1.52
C GLN A 341 16.55 23.17 2.76
N ALA A 342 17.22 23.17 3.91
CA ALA A 342 16.71 22.63 5.18
C ALA A 342 16.88 23.63 6.34
N LEU A 343 16.22 23.35 7.46
CA LEU A 343 16.38 24.06 8.72
C LEU A 343 16.83 23.10 9.82
N SER A 344 17.67 23.58 10.73
CA SER A 344 17.98 22.84 11.95
C SER A 344 16.77 22.80 12.89
N ILE A 345 16.79 21.89 13.87
CA ILE A 345 15.74 21.81 14.90
C ILE A 345 15.69 23.12 15.71
N SER A 346 16.86 23.70 16.01
CA SER A 346 16.96 25.00 16.70
C SER A 346 16.33 26.12 15.87
N ASP A 347 16.61 26.18 14.57
CA ASP A 347 16.02 27.19 13.68
C ASP A 347 14.50 27.09 13.67
N ILE A 348 13.96 25.86 13.63
CA ILE A 348 12.51 25.62 13.69
C ILE A 348 11.93 26.06 15.03
N ALA A 349 12.58 25.74 16.14
CA ALA A 349 12.13 26.14 17.48
C ALA A 349 12.09 27.67 17.64
N ASN A 350 13.01 28.37 16.94
CA ASN A 350 13.10 29.83 16.94
C ASN A 350 12.29 30.49 15.81
N LEU A 351 11.56 29.72 14.98
CA LEU A 351 10.66 30.29 13.98
C LEU A 351 9.51 31.03 14.69
N GLY A 352 9.40 32.34 14.43
CA GLY A 352 8.19 33.08 14.78
C GLY A 352 6.95 32.44 14.14
N ILE A 353 5.79 32.51 14.82
CA ILE A 353 4.54 31.85 14.41
C ILE A 353 4.16 32.10 12.95
N VAL A 354 4.38 33.32 12.45
CA VAL A 354 4.08 33.68 11.05
C VAL A 354 4.93 32.88 10.07
N ASN A 355 6.23 32.73 10.32
CA ASN A 355 7.14 32.00 9.45
C ASN A 355 6.91 30.48 9.55
N PHE A 356 6.59 29.99 10.75
CA PHE A 356 6.14 28.61 10.95
C PHE A 356 4.91 28.31 10.10
N VAL A 357 3.85 29.13 10.20
CA VAL A 357 2.61 28.95 9.43
C VAL A 357 2.85 29.06 7.93
N LYS A 358 3.64 30.02 7.45
CA LYS A 358 4.03 30.12 6.02
C LYS A 358 4.71 28.85 5.52
N ARG A 359 5.60 28.27 6.32
CA ARG A 359 6.30 27.03 5.99
C ARG A 359 5.33 25.84 5.92
N MET A 360 4.41 25.73 6.88
CA MET A 360 3.37 24.69 6.87
C MET A 360 2.43 24.83 5.67
N LEU A 361 2.00 26.04 5.33
CA LEU A 361 1.19 26.31 4.12
C LEU A 361 1.91 25.87 2.84
N LYS A 362 3.22 26.13 2.71
CA LYS A 362 4.03 25.67 1.58
C LYS A 362 4.08 24.14 1.50
N ILE A 363 4.34 23.46 2.61
CA ILE A 363 4.42 22.00 2.68
C ILE A 363 3.08 21.35 2.30
N TYR A 364 2.00 21.80 2.92
CA TYR A 364 0.68 21.21 2.73
C TYR A 364 0.14 21.47 1.32
N SER A 365 0.24 22.70 0.81
CA SER A 365 -0.26 23.03 -0.53
C SER A 365 0.37 22.17 -1.65
N ALA A 366 1.61 21.71 -1.46
CA ALA A 366 2.29 20.84 -2.42
C ALA A 366 1.89 19.36 -2.34
N ASN A 367 1.23 18.92 -1.26
CA ASN A 367 1.08 17.48 -0.97
C ASN A 367 -0.32 17.07 -0.44
N SER A 368 -1.21 18.00 -0.13
CA SER A 368 -2.49 17.70 0.55
C SER A 368 -3.68 17.49 -0.39
N GLY A 369 -3.49 17.53 -1.71
CA GLY A 369 -4.59 17.53 -2.69
C GLY A 369 -5.58 16.38 -2.55
N PHE A 370 -5.10 15.14 -2.36
CA PHE A 370 -5.98 13.99 -2.13
C PHE A 370 -6.69 14.03 -0.77
N GLY A 371 -6.04 14.58 0.25
CA GLY A 371 -6.67 14.83 1.54
C GLY A 371 -7.84 15.81 1.39
N THR A 372 -7.64 16.90 0.66
CA THR A 372 -8.68 17.87 0.31
C THR A 372 -9.84 17.20 -0.42
N ILE A 373 -9.58 16.45 -1.49
CA ILE A 373 -10.60 15.71 -2.27
C ILE A 373 -11.39 14.76 -1.36
N THR A 374 -10.72 14.07 -0.44
CA THR A 374 -11.37 13.13 0.48
C THR A 374 -12.32 13.84 1.44
N ILE A 375 -11.89 14.97 2.02
CA ILE A 375 -12.76 15.78 2.88
C ILE A 375 -13.98 16.26 2.09
N CYS A 376 -13.78 16.78 0.87
CA CYS A 376 -14.86 17.21 -0.01
C CYS A 376 -15.86 16.08 -0.27
N ALA A 377 -15.36 14.90 -0.64
CA ALA A 377 -16.19 13.74 -0.93
C ALA A 377 -17.01 13.31 0.29
N VAL A 378 -16.40 13.26 1.48
CA VAL A 378 -17.11 12.91 2.72
C VAL A 378 -18.13 13.97 3.10
N TRP A 379 -17.82 15.26 2.92
CA TRP A 379 -18.78 16.36 3.14
C TRP A 379 -19.99 16.25 2.20
N LEU A 380 -19.77 15.98 0.91
CA LEU A 380 -20.87 15.78 -0.04
C LEU A 380 -21.72 14.57 0.36
N ILE A 381 -21.11 13.42 0.67
CA ILE A 381 -21.84 12.24 1.14
C ILE A 381 -22.65 12.55 2.40
N CYS A 382 -22.11 13.34 3.33
CA CYS A 382 -22.79 13.80 4.53
C CYS A 382 -24.04 14.64 4.20
N VAL A 383 -23.92 15.59 3.27
CA VAL A 383 -25.07 16.42 2.82
C VAL A 383 -26.15 15.56 2.18
N PHE A 384 -25.78 14.58 1.35
CA PHE A 384 -26.75 13.70 0.69
C PHE A 384 -27.48 12.77 1.67
N GLN A 385 -26.83 12.37 2.75
CA GLN A 385 -27.43 11.55 3.81
C GLN A 385 -28.27 12.33 4.82
N ALA A 386 -28.10 13.66 4.91
CA ALA A 386 -28.88 14.48 5.81
C ALA A 386 -30.38 14.46 5.43
N ASN A 387 -31.25 14.41 6.45
CA ASN A 387 -32.69 14.45 6.29
C ASN A 387 -33.20 15.90 6.10
N ILE A 388 -32.83 16.50 4.97
CA ILE A 388 -33.16 17.89 4.60
C ILE A 388 -33.75 17.96 3.18
N SER A 389 -34.36 19.09 2.84
CA SER A 389 -34.97 19.30 1.51
C SER A 389 -33.94 19.18 0.38
N GLN A 390 -34.36 18.74 -0.80
CA GLN A 390 -33.47 18.61 -1.98
C GLN A 390 -32.83 19.95 -2.37
N LYS A 391 -33.57 21.06 -2.26
CA LYS A 391 -33.02 22.42 -2.49
C LYS A 391 -31.88 22.72 -1.52
N SER A 392 -32.05 22.40 -0.23
CA SER A 392 -31.00 22.57 0.78
C SER A 392 -29.79 21.68 0.51
N LYS A 393 -29.97 20.44 0.03
CA LYS A 393 -28.86 19.55 -0.34
C LYS A 393 -28.01 20.14 -1.47
N ILE A 394 -28.65 20.68 -2.50
CA ILE A 394 -27.96 21.32 -3.63
C ILE A 394 -27.16 22.53 -3.14
N ILE A 395 -27.79 23.42 -2.37
CA ILE A 395 -27.13 24.63 -1.84
C ILE A 395 -25.92 24.26 -0.97
N LEU A 396 -26.09 23.34 0.00
CA LEU A 396 -24.99 22.92 0.88
C LEU A 396 -23.86 22.23 0.10
N SER A 397 -24.18 21.46 -0.94
CA SER A 397 -23.16 20.83 -1.80
C SER A 397 -22.36 21.86 -2.59
N LEU A 398 -23.02 22.89 -3.12
CA LEU A 398 -22.37 24.00 -3.81
C LEU A 398 -21.47 24.80 -2.85
N VAL A 399 -21.95 25.09 -1.64
CA VAL A 399 -21.16 25.78 -0.61
C VAL A 399 -19.93 24.95 -0.21
N ALA A 400 -20.09 23.66 0.07
CA ALA A 400 -18.99 22.76 0.42
C ALA A 400 -17.93 22.70 -0.70
N THR A 401 -18.37 22.64 -1.96
CA THR A 401 -17.49 22.64 -3.13
C THR A 401 -16.77 23.97 -3.28
N LEU A 402 -17.50 25.09 -3.17
CA LEU A 402 -16.92 26.44 -3.26
C LEU A 402 -15.87 26.67 -2.19
N ILE A 403 -16.15 26.33 -0.92
CA ILE A 403 -15.19 26.42 0.19
C ILE A 403 -13.93 25.63 -0.19
N SER A 404 -14.08 24.39 -0.62
CA SER A 404 -12.95 23.53 -0.96
C SER A 404 -12.10 24.08 -2.12
N VAL A 405 -12.74 24.65 -3.14
CA VAL A 405 -12.07 25.33 -4.26
C VAL A 405 -11.32 26.56 -3.77
N LEU A 406 -11.92 27.40 -2.93
CA LEU A 406 -11.26 28.59 -2.38
C LEU A 406 -10.01 28.20 -1.58
N PHE A 407 -10.10 27.22 -0.68
CA PHE A 407 -8.94 26.75 0.09
C PHE A 407 -7.84 26.17 -0.81
N TYR A 408 -8.20 25.47 -1.88
CA TYR A 408 -7.24 24.97 -2.87
C TYR A 408 -6.54 26.12 -3.62
N VAL A 409 -7.31 27.07 -4.17
CA VAL A 409 -6.81 28.22 -4.94
C VAL A 409 -5.89 29.11 -4.08
N PHE A 410 -6.29 29.39 -2.84
CA PHE A 410 -5.49 30.19 -1.91
C PHE A 410 -4.36 29.41 -1.22
N LYS A 411 -4.13 28.14 -1.61
CA LYS A 411 -3.06 27.28 -1.05
C LYS A 411 -3.14 27.12 0.48
N LEU A 412 -4.36 27.14 1.03
CA LEU A 412 -4.64 27.04 2.47
C LEU A 412 -4.79 25.58 2.92
N GLY A 413 -4.07 24.65 2.29
CA GLY A 413 -4.19 23.20 2.54
C GLY A 413 -3.96 22.83 4.01
N PHE A 414 -3.03 23.50 4.69
CA PHE A 414 -2.77 23.29 6.12
C PHE A 414 -4.02 23.52 6.96
N ILE A 415 -4.65 24.69 6.80
CA ILE A 415 -5.85 25.06 7.57
C ILE A 415 -7.02 24.16 7.18
N PHE A 416 -7.21 23.91 5.88
CA PHE A 416 -8.30 23.09 5.37
C PHE A 416 -8.28 21.66 5.93
N LEU A 417 -7.12 21.01 5.95
CA LEU A 417 -7.00 19.64 6.43
C LEU A 417 -7.34 19.54 7.92
N HIS A 418 -6.83 20.47 8.74
CA HIS A 418 -7.09 20.44 10.18
C HIS A 418 -8.56 20.73 10.52
N LEU A 419 -9.16 21.75 9.91
CA LEU A 419 -10.59 22.03 10.07
C LEU A 419 -11.46 20.89 9.52
N GLY A 420 -11.05 20.29 8.40
CA GLY A 420 -11.67 19.11 7.83
C GLY A 420 -11.66 17.93 8.79
N ILE A 421 -10.50 17.58 9.37
CA ILE A 421 -10.38 16.52 10.38
C ILE A 421 -11.31 16.77 11.57
N LEU A 422 -11.36 18.00 12.09
CA LEU A 422 -12.27 18.36 13.18
C LEU A 422 -13.74 18.16 12.77
N SER A 423 -14.14 18.61 11.57
CA SER A 423 -15.50 18.40 11.06
C SER A 423 -15.85 16.90 10.94
N LEU A 424 -14.89 16.07 10.52
CA LEU A 424 -15.10 14.63 10.41
C LEU A 424 -15.28 13.97 11.78
N PHE A 425 -14.62 14.45 12.84
CA PHE A 425 -14.90 13.97 14.20
C PHE A 425 -16.35 14.26 14.64
N PHE A 426 -16.86 15.46 14.34
CA PHE A 426 -18.26 15.80 14.62
C PHE A 426 -19.23 14.91 13.82
N PHE A 427 -18.96 14.71 12.53
CA PHE A 427 -19.77 13.80 11.70
C PHE A 427 -19.71 12.35 12.18
N ALA A 428 -18.54 11.89 12.64
CA ALA A 428 -18.42 10.55 13.20
C ALA A 428 -19.31 10.39 14.44
N PHE A 429 -19.33 11.37 15.34
CA PHE A 429 -20.21 11.33 16.52
C PHE A 429 -21.69 11.28 16.14
N TYR A 430 -22.09 12.12 15.17
CA TYR A 430 -23.46 12.15 14.67
C TYR A 430 -23.87 10.83 14.01
N TYR A 431 -23.14 10.39 12.97
CA TYR A 431 -23.51 9.23 12.16
C TYR A 431 -23.28 7.88 12.82
N LYS A 432 -22.57 7.81 13.97
CA LYS A 432 -22.38 6.57 14.74
C LYS A 432 -23.70 5.84 15.02
N LYS A 433 -24.79 6.58 15.26
CA LYS A 433 -26.12 6.02 15.57
C LYS A 433 -26.99 5.79 14.32
N TYR A 434 -26.79 6.54 13.24
CA TYR A 434 -27.68 6.55 12.08
C TYR A 434 -27.20 5.67 10.93
N ASN A 435 -25.90 5.66 10.65
CA ASN A 435 -25.34 4.91 9.52
C ASN A 435 -23.95 4.37 9.89
N ILE A 436 -23.91 3.11 10.33
CA ILE A 436 -22.66 2.46 10.77
C ILE A 436 -21.63 2.34 9.63
N ARG A 437 -22.08 2.13 8.38
CA ARG A 437 -21.19 2.02 7.21
C ARG A 437 -20.51 3.36 6.95
N PHE A 438 -21.28 4.45 6.99
CA PHE A 438 -20.74 5.79 6.77
C PHE A 438 -19.86 6.25 7.94
N TYR A 439 -20.25 5.95 9.18
CA TYR A 439 -19.41 6.14 10.35
C TYR A 439 -18.03 5.49 10.20
N LYS A 440 -17.98 4.23 9.74
CA LYS A 440 -16.71 3.53 9.47
C LYS A 440 -15.85 4.26 8.43
N LEU A 441 -16.45 4.72 7.32
CA LEU A 441 -15.75 5.52 6.32
C LEU A 441 -15.15 6.78 6.96
N ILE A 442 -15.96 7.54 7.71
CA ILE A 442 -15.52 8.80 8.34
C ILE A 442 -14.33 8.52 9.25
N ILE A 443 -14.42 7.53 10.14
CA ILE A 443 -13.33 7.19 11.07
C ILE A 443 -12.06 6.78 10.33
N ILE A 444 -12.16 5.91 9.32
CA ILE A 444 -11.00 5.47 8.52
C ILE A 444 -10.35 6.67 7.83
N SER A 445 -11.16 7.52 7.17
CA SER A 445 -10.68 8.72 6.50
C SER A 445 -10.03 9.70 7.49
N THR A 446 -10.62 9.91 8.67
CA THR A 446 -10.04 10.76 9.72
C THR A 446 -8.66 10.26 10.15
N PHE A 447 -8.51 8.96 10.45
CA PHE A 447 -7.20 8.42 10.86
C PHE A 447 -6.16 8.46 9.74
N LEU A 448 -6.57 8.21 8.49
CA LEU A 448 -5.68 8.36 7.33
C LEU A 448 -5.26 9.81 7.08
N LEU A 449 -6.16 10.78 7.31
CA LEU A 449 -5.85 12.21 7.22
C LEU A 449 -4.93 12.67 8.36
N ILE A 450 -5.13 12.16 9.59
CA ILE A 450 -4.19 12.40 10.70
C ILE A 450 -2.81 11.83 10.36
N LEU A 451 -2.75 10.61 9.83
CA LEU A 451 -1.50 10.00 9.39
C LEU A 451 -0.83 10.84 8.27
N LEU A 452 -1.62 11.36 7.32
CA LEU A 452 -1.14 12.29 6.31
C LEU A 452 -0.52 13.55 6.95
N CYS A 453 -1.23 14.20 7.88
CA CYS A 453 -0.72 15.36 8.59
C CYS A 453 0.58 15.06 9.33
N LEU A 454 0.67 13.94 10.06
CA LEU A 454 1.90 13.54 10.76
C LEU A 454 3.10 13.41 9.81
N TYR A 455 2.92 12.83 8.62
CA TYR A 455 3.98 12.78 7.61
C TYR A 455 4.33 14.16 7.06
N LEU A 456 3.36 15.01 6.78
CA LEU A 456 3.61 16.38 6.32
C LEU A 456 4.30 17.23 7.39
N ASP A 457 3.97 17.04 8.66
CA ASP A 457 4.59 17.75 9.77
C ASP A 457 6.03 17.26 9.99
N SER A 458 6.28 15.96 9.80
CA SER A 458 7.62 15.36 9.96
C SER A 458 8.66 15.90 8.96
N ILE A 459 8.23 16.51 7.85
CA ILE A 459 9.13 17.09 6.85
C ILE A 459 9.36 18.60 7.02
N ILE A 460 8.94 19.17 8.15
CA ILE A 460 9.12 20.59 8.44
C ILE A 460 10.60 21.03 8.30
N GLN A 461 11.57 20.17 8.62
CA GLN A 461 13.00 20.46 8.39
C GLN A 461 13.35 20.67 6.92
N LEU A 462 12.74 19.94 5.99
CA LEU A 462 13.11 19.95 4.57
C LEU A 462 12.32 20.99 3.75
N GLY A 463 11.11 21.37 4.20
CA GLY A 463 10.27 22.35 3.50
C GLY A 463 9.70 21.89 2.14
N SER A 464 10.24 20.82 1.57
CA SER A 464 9.73 20.09 0.41
C SER A 464 10.27 18.65 0.40
N ILE A 465 9.62 17.76 -0.34
CA ILE A 465 10.08 16.37 -0.53
C ILE A 465 10.34 16.16 -2.02
N PHE A 466 11.50 15.60 -2.35
CA PHE A 466 11.79 15.11 -3.70
C PHE A 466 10.74 14.08 -4.14
N PRO A 467 10.27 14.11 -5.40
CA PRO A 467 9.22 13.21 -5.88
C PRO A 467 9.48 11.72 -5.60
N ARG A 468 10.73 11.26 -5.67
CA ARG A 468 11.12 9.86 -5.36
C ARG A 468 10.89 9.44 -3.90
N ALA A 469 10.96 10.37 -2.94
CA ALA A 469 10.77 10.07 -1.52
C ALA A 469 9.30 10.10 -1.07
N LYS A 470 8.34 10.37 -1.98
CA LYS A 470 6.91 10.53 -1.67
C LYS A 470 6.11 9.21 -1.65
N LEU A 471 6.74 8.04 -1.74
CA LEU A 471 6.04 6.76 -1.81
C LEU A 471 5.08 6.52 -0.63
N HIS A 472 5.46 6.95 0.57
CA HIS A 472 4.62 6.90 1.77
C HIS A 472 3.34 7.74 1.66
N LEU A 473 3.44 8.96 1.13
CA LEU A 473 2.28 9.82 0.86
C LEU A 473 1.39 9.20 -0.22
N ALA A 474 1.98 8.56 -1.22
CA ALA A 474 1.23 7.86 -2.25
C ALA A 474 0.40 6.70 -1.66
N PHE A 475 0.96 5.91 -0.73
CA PHE A 475 0.21 4.87 -0.03
C PHE A 475 -0.98 5.43 0.75
N ILE A 476 -0.80 6.54 1.47
CA ILE A 476 -1.90 7.17 2.23
C ILE A 476 -2.98 7.70 1.28
N ASN A 477 -2.58 8.37 0.20
CA ASN A 477 -3.51 8.89 -0.80
C ASN A 477 -4.29 7.77 -1.49
N MET A 478 -3.64 6.66 -1.83
CA MET A 478 -4.32 5.47 -2.34
C MET A 478 -5.27 4.88 -1.31
N ALA A 479 -4.88 4.79 -0.04
CA ALA A 479 -5.73 4.28 1.04
C ALA A 479 -6.99 5.14 1.24
N LEU A 480 -6.87 6.47 1.15
CA LEU A 480 -8.01 7.41 1.20
C LEU A 480 -8.98 7.19 0.02
N MET A 481 -8.47 6.99 -1.19
CA MET A 481 -9.32 6.73 -2.36
C MET A 481 -9.96 5.34 -2.29
N LEU A 482 -9.22 4.33 -1.85
CA LEU A 482 -9.74 2.97 -1.70
C LEU A 482 -10.80 2.87 -0.60
N SER A 483 -10.68 3.62 0.50
CA SER A 483 -11.73 3.66 1.54
C SER A 483 -13.03 4.24 1.00
N LEU A 484 -12.97 5.30 0.18
CA LEU A 484 -14.12 5.86 -0.52
C LEU A 484 -14.73 4.85 -1.51
N MET A 485 -13.91 4.18 -2.32
CA MET A 485 -14.39 3.16 -3.26
C MET A 485 -15.07 1.99 -2.55
N LEU A 486 -14.54 1.56 -1.41
CA LEU A 486 -15.15 0.52 -0.58
C LEU A 486 -16.51 0.95 -0.01
N TYR A 487 -16.60 2.19 0.46
CA TYR A 487 -17.88 2.75 0.91
C TYR A 487 -18.91 2.76 -0.22
N LEU A 488 -18.49 3.12 -1.43
CA LEU A 488 -19.34 3.28 -2.61
C LEU A 488 -19.59 1.97 -3.38
N HIS A 489 -19.10 0.82 -2.91
CA HIS A 489 -19.10 -0.45 -3.64
C HIS A 489 -20.47 -0.84 -4.25
N ASP A 490 -21.56 -0.59 -3.52
CA ASP A 490 -22.92 -0.98 -3.92
C ASP A 490 -23.50 -0.10 -5.04
N PHE A 491 -22.87 1.03 -5.35
CA PHE A 491 -23.37 1.96 -6.36
C PHE A 491 -22.94 1.53 -7.76
N LYS A 492 -23.88 1.45 -8.71
CA LYS A 492 -23.63 1.04 -10.10
C LYS A 492 -22.48 1.80 -10.77
N PHE A 493 -22.33 3.10 -10.47
CA PHE A 493 -21.27 3.92 -11.06
C PHE A 493 -19.85 3.46 -10.66
N ILE A 494 -19.67 2.78 -9.52
CA ILE A 494 -18.37 2.25 -9.12
C ILE A 494 -17.90 1.16 -10.08
N ILE A 495 -18.81 0.38 -10.66
CA ILE A 495 -18.44 -0.59 -11.70
C ILE A 495 -17.86 0.15 -12.92
N THR A 496 -18.47 1.26 -13.33
CA THR A 496 -17.96 2.11 -14.41
C THR A 496 -16.60 2.71 -14.05
N LEU A 497 -16.45 3.24 -12.84
CA LEU A 497 -15.18 3.81 -12.37
C LEU A 497 -14.05 2.75 -12.35
N ARG A 498 -14.35 1.52 -11.91
CA ARG A 498 -13.41 0.39 -11.96
C ARG A 498 -12.99 0.05 -13.38
N LYS A 499 -13.92 0.06 -14.35
CA LYS A 499 -13.59 -0.12 -15.78
C LYS A 499 -12.67 0.99 -16.28
N ILE A 500 -12.95 2.24 -15.91
CA ILE A 500 -12.10 3.39 -16.25
C ILE A 500 -10.68 3.18 -15.69
N PHE A 501 -10.53 2.74 -14.44
CA PHE A 501 -9.20 2.49 -13.88
C PHE A 501 -8.43 1.37 -14.59
N VAL A 502 -9.11 0.31 -15.03
CA VAL A 502 -8.47 -0.73 -15.84
C VAL A 502 -7.96 -0.14 -17.16
N VAL A 503 -8.80 0.63 -17.86
CA VAL A 503 -8.40 1.28 -19.12
C VAL A 503 -7.25 2.27 -18.92
N LEU A 504 -7.35 3.15 -17.92
CA LEU A 504 -6.30 4.12 -17.58
C LEU A 504 -4.99 3.42 -17.19
N CYS A 505 -5.05 2.32 -16.45
CA CYS A 505 -3.88 1.53 -16.12
C CYS A 505 -3.22 0.94 -17.37
N ILE A 506 -3.99 0.37 -18.30
CA ILE A 506 -3.45 -0.19 -19.55
C ILE A 506 -2.78 0.92 -20.37
N LEU A 507 -3.45 2.06 -20.55
CA LEU A 507 -2.88 3.21 -21.26
C LEU A 507 -1.59 3.71 -20.60
N GLN A 508 -1.55 3.74 -19.27
CA GLN A 508 -0.37 4.19 -18.54
C GLN A 508 0.78 3.17 -18.60
N ILE A 509 0.49 1.87 -18.57
CA ILE A 509 1.48 0.80 -18.79
C ILE A 509 2.11 0.95 -20.17
N LEU A 510 1.29 1.17 -21.21
CA LEU A 510 1.78 1.39 -22.58
C LEU A 510 2.62 2.66 -22.67
N HIS A 511 2.15 3.75 -22.07
CA HIS A 511 2.86 5.03 -22.06
C HIS A 511 4.24 4.93 -21.40
N VAL A 512 4.31 4.32 -20.21
CA VAL A 512 5.58 4.08 -19.51
C VAL A 512 6.47 3.11 -20.29
N GLY A 513 5.91 2.04 -20.85
CA GLY A 513 6.63 1.07 -21.66
C GLY A 513 7.30 1.73 -22.88
N VAL A 514 6.56 2.56 -23.62
CA VAL A 514 7.09 3.32 -24.78
C VAL A 514 8.21 4.26 -24.34
N ALA A 515 8.06 4.96 -23.21
CA ALA A 515 9.09 5.85 -22.69
C ALA A 515 10.38 5.09 -22.31
N CYS A 516 10.27 3.91 -21.69
CA CYS A 516 11.43 3.06 -21.38
C CYS A 516 12.12 2.53 -22.64
N VAL A 517 11.35 2.15 -23.67
CA VAL A 517 11.92 1.72 -24.95
C VAL A 517 12.64 2.87 -25.66
N ASP A 518 12.05 4.07 -25.72
CA ASP A 518 12.69 5.27 -26.29
C ASP A 518 14.00 5.59 -25.57
N ALA A 519 14.00 5.58 -24.24
CA ALA A 519 15.21 5.81 -23.44
C ALA A 519 16.29 4.76 -23.73
N ARG A 520 15.92 3.48 -23.87
CA ARG A 520 16.88 2.42 -24.23
C ARG A 520 17.46 2.60 -25.63
N LEU A 521 16.63 3.00 -26.61
CA LEU A 521 17.10 3.26 -27.97
C LEU A 521 18.06 4.46 -28.01
N ARG A 522 17.79 5.52 -27.24
CA ARG A 522 18.70 6.68 -27.10
C ARG A 522 20.02 6.29 -26.46
N TRP A 523 19.96 5.49 -25.40
CA TRP A 523 21.15 4.96 -24.74
C TRP A 523 22.02 4.15 -25.71
N ASN A 524 21.43 3.25 -26.50
CA ASN A 524 22.17 2.49 -27.51
C ASN A 524 22.81 3.41 -28.56
N LYS A 525 22.10 4.43 -29.07
CA LYS A 525 22.67 5.41 -30.00
C LYS A 525 23.84 6.20 -29.40
N MET A 526 23.77 6.52 -28.10
CA MET A 526 24.88 7.13 -27.38
C MET A 526 26.08 6.18 -27.35
N LEU A 527 25.87 4.90 -27.01
CA LEU A 527 26.94 3.89 -27.03
C LEU A 527 27.58 3.75 -28.42
N ASP A 528 26.78 3.72 -29.49
CA ASP A 528 27.27 3.65 -30.86
C ASP A 528 28.13 4.87 -31.22
N SER A 529 27.70 6.08 -30.81
CA SER A 529 28.46 7.33 -30.99
C SER A 529 29.80 7.28 -30.25
N ILE A 530 29.82 6.79 -29.01
CA ILE A 530 31.05 6.62 -28.23
C ILE A 530 31.99 5.63 -28.92
N ALA A 531 31.46 4.48 -29.36
CA ALA A 531 32.25 3.46 -30.05
C ALA A 531 32.86 3.99 -31.36
N LEU A 532 32.11 4.77 -32.14
CA LEU A 532 32.59 5.42 -33.36
C LEU A 532 33.69 6.46 -33.08
N GLN A 533 33.53 7.28 -32.05
CA GLN A 533 34.57 8.24 -31.67
C GLN A 533 35.85 7.53 -31.20
N LYS A 534 35.72 6.44 -30.44
CA LYS A 534 36.85 5.61 -30.01
C LYS A 534 37.56 4.94 -31.19
N SER A 535 36.83 4.46 -32.20
CA SER A 535 37.43 3.86 -33.40
C SER A 535 38.18 4.88 -34.27
N GLN A 536 37.82 6.16 -34.17
CA GLN A 536 38.55 7.29 -34.75
C GLN A 536 39.78 7.73 -33.92
N GLY A 537 40.08 7.03 -32.81
CA GLY A 537 41.18 7.38 -31.92
C GLY A 537 40.89 8.54 -30.96
N LYS A 538 39.64 9.03 -30.90
CA LYS A 538 39.27 10.12 -29.98
C LYS A 538 39.11 9.59 -28.57
N ARG A 539 39.75 10.27 -27.61
CA ARG A 539 39.61 10.04 -26.16
C ARG A 539 38.86 11.15 -25.44
N ASP A 540 38.61 12.28 -26.11
CA ASP A 540 37.71 13.33 -25.66
C ASP A 540 36.33 13.12 -26.27
N ILE A 541 35.45 12.49 -25.51
CA ILE A 541 34.13 12.10 -25.99
C ILE A 541 33.14 13.24 -25.79
N VAL A 542 32.52 13.65 -26.89
CA VAL A 542 31.42 14.61 -26.89
C VAL A 542 30.16 13.90 -27.35
N ILE A 543 29.10 13.99 -26.55
CA ILE A 543 27.79 13.41 -26.89
C ILE A 543 26.69 14.45 -26.86
N ASP A 544 25.61 14.14 -27.55
CA ASP A 544 24.42 14.98 -27.59
C ASP A 544 23.61 14.82 -26.29
N SER A 545 23.37 15.93 -25.59
CA SER A 545 22.56 15.97 -24.36
C SER A 545 21.13 15.43 -24.55
N LYS A 546 20.61 15.36 -25.79
CA LYS A 546 19.29 14.77 -26.08
C LYS A 546 19.19 13.28 -25.76
N TYR A 547 20.32 12.59 -25.59
CA TYR A 547 20.32 11.17 -25.25
C TYR A 547 19.87 10.89 -23.81
N TYR A 548 20.04 11.87 -22.90
CA TYR A 548 19.64 11.73 -21.50
C TYR A 548 18.23 12.26 -21.19
N LYS A 549 17.74 13.21 -22.00
CA LYS A 549 16.40 13.79 -21.83
C LYS A 549 15.34 12.92 -22.51
N THR A 550 14.49 12.27 -21.71
CA THR A 550 13.29 11.58 -22.23
C THR A 550 12.08 12.52 -22.20
N PRO A 551 11.60 13.05 -23.35
CA PRO A 551 10.47 13.98 -23.36
C PRO A 551 9.13 13.30 -23.10
N LEU A 552 9.05 11.98 -23.31
CA LEU A 552 7.79 11.23 -23.31
C LEU A 552 7.21 11.03 -21.91
N TYR A 553 8.06 10.96 -20.87
CA TYR A 553 7.62 10.69 -19.51
C TYR A 553 8.40 11.52 -18.51
N LYS A 554 7.78 12.60 -18.01
CA LYS A 554 8.41 13.53 -17.06
C LYS A 554 8.83 12.91 -15.71
N ARG A 555 8.37 11.70 -15.41
CA ARG A 555 8.62 10.96 -14.15
C ARG A 555 9.50 9.73 -14.39
N TYR A 556 10.18 9.73 -15.52
CA TYR A 556 11.14 8.70 -15.86
C TYR A 556 12.31 8.72 -14.88
N GLY A 557 12.76 9.92 -14.51
CA GLY A 557 13.87 10.13 -13.59
C GLY A 557 13.90 11.50 -12.97
N ASP A 558 14.64 11.61 -11.88
CA ASP A 558 15.01 12.86 -11.20
C ASP A 558 16.49 12.84 -10.74
N TRP A 559 17.33 12.12 -11.49
CA TRP A 559 18.79 12.06 -11.35
C TRP A 559 19.46 13.17 -12.17
N VAL A 560 20.76 13.36 -11.93
CA VAL A 560 21.57 14.38 -12.62
C VAL A 560 22.26 13.75 -13.83
N ASP A 561 22.17 14.42 -14.98
CA ASP A 561 22.80 14.00 -16.23
C ASP A 561 24.17 14.66 -16.41
N PRO A 562 25.09 14.08 -17.22
CA PRO A 562 26.34 14.72 -17.61
C PRO A 562 26.15 16.14 -18.16
N ALA A 563 27.08 17.03 -17.82
CA ALA A 563 27.02 18.46 -18.15
C ALA A 563 27.98 18.83 -19.29
N SER A 564 27.96 20.11 -19.69
CA SER A 564 28.89 20.64 -20.70
C SER A 564 30.30 20.94 -20.14
N ASN A 565 30.41 21.11 -18.82
CA ASN A 565 31.69 21.36 -18.13
C ASN A 565 32.40 20.03 -17.86
N PRO A 566 33.59 19.77 -18.45
CA PRO A 566 34.31 18.51 -18.26
C PRO A 566 34.73 18.23 -16.81
N ASN A 567 34.81 19.27 -15.96
CA ASN A 567 35.18 19.13 -14.56
C ASN A 567 34.01 18.79 -13.63
N ASP A 568 32.80 18.61 -14.18
CA ASP A 568 31.65 18.13 -13.40
C ASP A 568 31.90 16.70 -12.91
N GLU A 569 31.52 16.41 -11.66
CA GLU A 569 31.74 15.09 -11.03
C GLU A 569 31.10 13.96 -11.86
N PHE A 570 29.90 14.18 -12.39
CA PHE A 570 29.21 13.18 -13.21
C PHE A 570 29.92 12.96 -14.54
N ASN A 571 30.58 13.96 -15.10
CA ASN A 571 31.37 13.81 -16.32
C ASN A 571 32.60 12.94 -16.09
N GLN A 572 33.26 13.11 -14.95
CA GLN A 572 34.41 12.29 -14.56
C GLN A 572 34.02 10.81 -14.37
N ASP A 573 32.87 10.57 -13.74
CA ASP A 573 32.34 9.22 -13.55
C ASP A 573 32.08 8.51 -14.88
N TYR A 574 31.48 9.21 -15.85
CA TYR A 574 31.23 8.68 -17.19
C TYR A 574 32.53 8.47 -17.98
N ALA A 575 33.48 9.41 -17.90
CA ALA A 575 34.79 9.27 -18.55
C ALA A 575 35.52 8.01 -18.07
N LYS A 576 35.55 7.81 -16.74
CA LYS A 576 36.13 6.62 -16.11
C LYS A 576 35.44 5.35 -16.57
N TYR A 577 34.11 5.32 -16.56
CA TYR A 577 33.31 4.16 -16.96
C TYR A 577 33.56 3.74 -18.42
N PHE A 578 33.65 4.71 -19.34
CA PHE A 578 33.89 4.43 -20.76
C PHE A 578 35.37 4.25 -21.13
N GLY A 579 36.29 4.47 -20.18
CA GLY A 579 37.74 4.36 -20.39
C GLY A 579 38.28 5.41 -21.35
N VAL A 580 37.85 6.66 -21.17
CA VAL A 580 38.20 7.82 -22.01
C VAL A 580 38.72 8.97 -21.14
N ASP A 581 39.40 9.94 -21.76
CA ASP A 581 40.09 11.01 -21.02
C ASP A 581 39.11 12.09 -20.54
N THR A 582 38.18 12.49 -21.41
CA THR A 582 37.09 13.40 -21.06
C THR A 582 35.75 12.93 -21.63
N PHE A 583 34.67 13.31 -20.94
CA PHE A 583 33.30 13.00 -21.36
C PHE A 583 32.42 14.22 -21.11
N VAL A 584 31.77 14.75 -22.14
CA VAL A 584 30.87 15.91 -22.01
C VAL A 584 29.60 15.72 -22.81
N ALA A 585 28.48 16.20 -22.26
CA ALA A 585 27.21 16.28 -22.96
C ALA A 585 26.90 17.73 -23.37
N LYS A 586 26.70 17.97 -24.66
CA LYS A 586 26.41 19.30 -25.22
C LYS A 586 25.17 19.28 -26.10
N ASN A 587 24.54 20.43 -26.29
CA ASN A 587 23.46 20.57 -27.26
C ASN A 587 24.05 20.79 -28.66
N LEU A 588 24.35 19.68 -29.35
CA LEU A 588 25.00 19.71 -30.66
C LEU A 588 24.13 20.34 -31.78
N SER A 589 22.86 20.65 -31.50
CA SER A 589 21.96 21.32 -32.45
C SER A 589 22.04 22.85 -32.41
N GLU A 590 22.61 23.42 -31.35
CA GLU A 590 22.84 24.87 -31.22
C GLU A 590 24.26 25.26 -31.63
N ASP A 591 25.26 24.40 -31.39
CA ASP A 591 26.67 24.65 -31.73
C ASP A 591 26.99 24.53 -33.24
N SER A 592 26.01 24.12 -34.07
CA SER A 592 26.14 23.99 -35.53
C SER A 592 25.48 25.14 -36.32
N LYS A 593 25.09 26.22 -35.63
CA LYS A 593 24.68 27.51 -36.21
C LYS A 593 25.72 28.56 -35.86
#